data_AF-A0A8T5EWT3-F1
#
_entry.id   AF-A0A8T5EWT3-F1
#
_cell.length_a   1.000
_cell.length_b   1.000
_cell.length_c   1.000
_cell.angle_alpha   90.00
_cell.angle_beta   90.00
_cell.angle_gamma   90.00
#
_symmetry.space_group_name_H-M   'P 1'
#
loop_
_entity.id
_entity.type
_entity.pdbx_description
1 polymer ?
#
loop_
_entity_poly.entity_id
_entity_poly.type
_entity_poly.pdbx_seq_one_letter_code
_entity_poly.pdbx_strand_id
1 'polypeptide(L)'
;MKKKDSIPTKPKGHKKFYLLIALLPVPLIVSLAAYFVGAASTTIIAVSALGIILIIAPYIAINFLAFQEIKKAEEEYPNFLRDIAQNASAGMTLPQAIQTSSDSDYGALSKYINKLNIWLSWSTPFPKAWQKFTALLTKSELIRRINNIVLESFHTGGDIKVTLNSLAEDVTLLKQMESEKKSVMKEQIIIMYAVYFVFVGVIIGLFKILAPILFIQKMGIFSGISMQNAGEELSLEYFKNLFFMMVIVESICAGIIAGQISEEKLIAGFKHVIIMLSVGVFCFFVFIFPSSLSLDATIYPSTVVGGDKIIINGQAYYESAPASGATVTIITPQKEILTLFIDNIGEFERTIVAPTQKGSYKIIMSVEYKDEKQTTVSTINVI
;
A
#
# COMPACT_ATOMS: atom_id res chain seq x y z
N MET A 1 -59.35 -9.75 -9.79
CA MET A 1 -58.14 -9.35 -10.54
C MET A 1 -57.02 -9.05 -9.54
N LYS A 2 -56.07 -9.99 -9.39
CA LYS A 2 -54.98 -9.93 -8.40
C LYS A 2 -53.96 -8.85 -8.79
N LYS A 3 -53.69 -7.94 -7.86
CA LYS A 3 -52.68 -6.89 -7.96
C LYS A 3 -51.30 -7.56 -7.95
N LYS A 4 -50.52 -7.33 -8.99
CA LYS A 4 -49.18 -7.87 -9.19
C LYS A 4 -48.23 -7.18 -8.21
N ASP A 5 -47.81 -7.89 -7.18
CA ASP A 5 -46.82 -7.43 -6.22
C ASP A 5 -45.51 -7.10 -6.93
N SER A 6 -45.10 -5.84 -6.82
CA SER A 6 -43.83 -5.33 -7.27
C SER A 6 -42.71 -5.93 -6.41
N ILE A 7 -41.96 -6.86 -7.00
CA ILE A 7 -40.73 -7.42 -6.46
C ILE A 7 -39.79 -6.29 -6.02
N PRO A 8 -39.28 -6.27 -4.77
CA PRO A 8 -38.34 -5.25 -4.35
C PRO A 8 -37.03 -5.44 -5.13
N THR A 9 -36.61 -4.38 -5.82
CA THR A 9 -35.36 -4.32 -6.57
C THR A 9 -34.18 -4.60 -5.62
N LYS A 10 -33.53 -5.75 -5.80
CA LYS A 10 -32.30 -6.17 -5.10
C LYS A 10 -31.27 -5.02 -5.06
N PRO A 11 -30.58 -4.80 -3.93
CA PRO A 11 -29.64 -3.70 -3.78
C PRO A 11 -28.47 -3.83 -4.79
N LYS A 12 -28.22 -2.76 -5.56
CA LYS A 12 -27.16 -2.62 -6.58
C LYS A 12 -25.72 -2.86 -6.07
N GLY A 13 -25.52 -3.13 -4.78
CA GLY A 13 -24.21 -3.38 -4.18
C GLY A 13 -23.57 -4.71 -4.58
N HIS A 14 -24.36 -5.78 -4.76
CA HIS A 14 -23.80 -7.11 -5.02
C HIS A 14 -23.12 -7.22 -6.40
N LYS A 15 -23.63 -6.55 -7.44
CA LYS A 15 -23.05 -6.62 -8.80
C LYS A 15 -21.61 -6.06 -8.86
N LYS A 16 -21.33 -5.01 -8.09
CA LYS A 16 -19.98 -4.42 -8.01
C LYS A 16 -19.00 -5.31 -7.25
N PHE A 17 -19.49 -6.03 -6.23
CA PHE A 17 -18.70 -7.00 -5.48
C PHE A 17 -18.31 -8.23 -6.32
N TYR A 18 -19.25 -8.77 -7.10
CA TYR A 18 -18.97 -9.90 -8.01
C TYR A 18 -18.00 -9.49 -9.15
N LEU A 19 -18.08 -8.26 -9.66
CA LEU A 19 -17.10 -7.73 -10.63
C LEU A 19 -15.69 -7.64 -10.05
N LEU A 20 -15.56 -7.34 -8.76
CA LEU A 20 -14.28 -7.25 -8.06
C LEU A 20 -13.63 -8.65 -7.91
N ILE A 21 -14.42 -9.64 -7.55
CA ILE A 21 -13.97 -11.05 -7.48
C ILE A 21 -13.55 -11.54 -8.87
N ALA A 22 -14.27 -11.14 -9.92
CA ALA A 22 -13.95 -11.50 -11.29
C ALA A 22 -12.66 -10.83 -11.82
N LEU A 23 -12.27 -9.67 -11.28
CA LEU A 23 -11.04 -8.97 -11.68
C LEU A 23 -9.80 -9.39 -10.86
N LEU A 24 -9.97 -10.01 -9.69
CA LEU A 24 -8.89 -10.50 -8.84
C LEU A 24 -7.80 -11.35 -9.56
N PRO A 25 -8.11 -12.19 -10.57
CA PRO A 25 -7.06 -12.94 -11.27
C PRO A 25 -6.24 -12.11 -12.27
N VAL A 26 -6.67 -10.90 -12.64
CA VAL A 26 -6.00 -10.08 -13.67
C VAL A 26 -4.54 -9.73 -13.31
N PRO A 27 -4.19 -9.31 -12.08
CA PRO A 27 -2.81 -9.04 -11.69
C PRO A 27 -1.93 -10.29 -11.71
N LEU A 28 -2.51 -11.45 -11.37
CA LEU A 28 -1.83 -12.74 -11.44
C LEU A 28 -1.55 -13.16 -12.89
N ILE A 29 -2.47 -12.89 -13.81
CA ILE A 29 -2.30 -13.15 -15.25
C ILE A 29 -1.21 -12.23 -15.84
N VAL A 30 -1.18 -10.95 -15.45
CA VAL A 30 -0.15 -10.01 -15.88
C VAL A 30 1.23 -10.38 -15.32
N SER A 31 1.29 -10.82 -14.06
CA SER A 31 2.49 -11.35 -13.42
C SER A 31 3.02 -12.59 -14.16
N LEU A 32 2.13 -13.51 -14.53
CA LEU A 32 2.47 -14.70 -15.30
C LEU A 32 2.99 -14.34 -16.71
N ALA A 33 2.39 -13.34 -17.37
CA ALA A 33 2.88 -12.84 -18.65
C ALA A 33 4.27 -12.20 -18.54
N ALA A 34 4.54 -11.44 -17.47
CA ALA A 34 5.86 -10.86 -17.20
C ALA A 34 6.94 -11.93 -16.94
N TYR A 35 6.56 -13.05 -16.31
CA TYR A 35 7.43 -14.22 -16.17
C TYR A 35 7.83 -14.80 -17.54
N PHE A 36 6.88 -14.94 -18.47
CA PHE A 36 7.18 -15.43 -19.82
C PHE A 36 8.06 -14.49 -20.66
N VAL A 37 8.08 -13.19 -20.35
CA VAL A 37 8.93 -12.18 -21.01
C VAL A 37 10.37 -12.18 -20.46
N GLY A 38 10.66 -12.96 -19.41
CA GLY A 38 12.00 -13.03 -18.81
C GLY A 38 12.31 -11.83 -17.90
N ALA A 39 11.28 -11.17 -17.37
CA ALA A 39 11.46 -10.08 -16.42
C ALA A 39 12.07 -10.60 -15.10
N ALA A 40 12.93 -9.81 -14.47
CA ALA A 40 13.53 -10.17 -13.18
C ALA A 40 12.43 -10.47 -12.14
N SER A 41 12.63 -11.50 -11.33
CA SER A 41 11.65 -12.02 -10.36
C SER A 41 11.04 -10.92 -9.46
N THR A 42 11.85 -9.94 -9.09
CA THR A 42 11.47 -8.77 -8.29
C THR A 42 10.48 -7.83 -8.97
N THR A 43 10.56 -7.65 -10.29
CA THR A 43 9.66 -6.79 -11.08
C THR A 43 8.28 -7.44 -11.24
N ILE A 44 8.25 -8.77 -11.35
CA ILE A 44 7.02 -9.57 -11.45
C ILE A 44 6.18 -9.39 -10.19
N ILE A 45 6.81 -9.52 -9.01
CA ILE A 45 6.13 -9.37 -7.73
C ILE A 45 5.64 -7.92 -7.57
N ALA A 46 6.42 -6.91 -7.95
CA ALA A 46 6.02 -5.50 -7.89
C ALA A 46 4.80 -5.18 -8.78
N VAL A 47 4.78 -5.69 -10.01
CA VAL A 47 3.64 -5.53 -10.93
C VAL A 47 2.38 -6.21 -10.39
N SER A 48 2.51 -7.40 -9.79
CA SER A 48 1.39 -8.09 -9.16
C SER A 48 0.79 -7.29 -7.99
N ALA A 49 1.63 -6.71 -7.14
CA ALA A 49 1.23 -5.90 -6.00
C ALA A 49 0.51 -4.62 -6.45
N LEU A 50 1.04 -3.93 -7.46
CA LEU A 50 0.41 -2.75 -8.06
C LEU A 50 -0.93 -3.08 -8.73
N GLY A 51 -1.03 -4.22 -9.42
CA GLY A 51 -2.27 -4.67 -10.04
C GLY A 51 -3.38 -4.93 -9.02
N ILE A 52 -3.05 -5.51 -7.85
CA ILE A 52 -4.02 -5.73 -6.78
C ILE A 52 -4.54 -4.39 -6.23
N ILE A 53 -3.66 -3.40 -6.04
CA ILE A 53 -4.05 -2.05 -5.59
C ILE A 53 -5.04 -1.40 -6.58
N LEU A 54 -4.74 -1.45 -7.88
CA LEU A 54 -5.52 -0.79 -8.92
C LEU A 54 -6.98 -1.26 -8.97
N ILE A 55 -7.22 -2.53 -8.64
CA ILE A 55 -8.54 -3.16 -8.69
C ILE A 55 -9.36 -2.83 -7.43
N ILE A 56 -8.71 -2.83 -6.28
CA ILE A 56 -9.38 -2.69 -4.98
C ILE A 56 -9.70 -1.22 -4.68
N ALA A 57 -8.80 -0.29 -5.04
CA ALA A 57 -8.95 1.14 -4.76
C ALA A 57 -10.26 1.78 -5.25
N PRO A 58 -10.70 1.63 -6.53
CA PRO A 58 -11.90 2.29 -7.03
C PRO A 58 -13.19 1.76 -6.37
N TYR A 59 -13.22 0.47 -6.00
CA TYR A 59 -14.38 -0.11 -5.34
C TYR A 59 -14.61 0.49 -3.94
N ILE A 60 -13.53 0.64 -3.18
CA ILE A 60 -13.59 1.22 -1.83
C ILE A 60 -14.01 2.68 -1.91
N ALA A 61 -13.45 3.44 -2.86
CA ALA A 61 -13.77 4.85 -3.04
C ALA A 61 -15.29 5.08 -3.28
N ILE A 62 -15.92 4.27 -4.13
CA ILE A 62 -17.35 4.38 -4.41
C ILE A 62 -18.21 4.09 -3.17
N ASN A 63 -17.87 3.04 -2.42
CA ASN A 63 -18.62 2.67 -1.22
C ASN A 63 -18.43 3.68 -0.08
N PHE A 64 -17.23 4.28 0.01
CA PHE A 64 -16.91 5.30 0.99
C PHE A 64 -17.75 6.58 0.80
N LEU A 65 -17.97 7.00 -0.45
CA LEU A 65 -18.83 8.16 -0.76
C LEU A 65 -20.28 7.93 -0.32
N ALA A 66 -20.83 6.75 -0.60
CA ALA A 66 -22.19 6.40 -0.19
C ALA A 66 -22.35 6.26 1.34
N PHE A 67 -21.26 5.92 2.03
CA PHE A 67 -21.22 5.85 3.50
C PHE A 67 -21.12 7.24 4.13
N GLN A 68 -20.39 8.17 3.53
CA GLN A 68 -20.28 9.55 4.03
C GLN A 68 -21.61 10.29 4.11
N GLU A 69 -22.48 10.17 3.09
CA GLU A 69 -23.79 10.86 3.10
C GLU A 69 -24.64 10.41 4.30
N ILE A 70 -24.69 9.10 4.56
CA ILE A 70 -25.43 8.54 5.71
C ILE A 70 -24.78 8.96 7.03
N LYS A 71 -23.44 8.93 7.11
CA LYS A 71 -22.73 9.31 8.32
C LYS A 71 -22.96 10.78 8.69
N LYS A 72 -22.92 11.69 7.71
CA LYS A 72 -23.26 13.10 7.92
C LYS A 72 -24.71 13.28 8.38
N ALA A 73 -25.63 12.48 7.85
CA ALA A 73 -27.02 12.50 8.30
C ALA A 73 -27.18 11.99 9.74
N GLU A 74 -26.36 11.02 10.19
CA GLU A 74 -26.34 10.57 11.58
C GLU A 74 -25.78 11.60 12.56
N GLU A 75 -24.80 12.41 12.12
CA GLU A 75 -24.18 13.45 12.95
C GLU A 75 -25.17 14.56 13.30
N GLU A 76 -26.04 14.95 12.35
CA GLU A 76 -27.08 15.99 12.56
C GLU A 76 -28.40 15.46 13.12
N TYR A 77 -28.55 14.13 13.22
CA TYR A 77 -29.77 13.50 13.70
C TYR A 77 -30.20 13.87 15.13
N PRO A 78 -29.28 14.02 16.12
CA PRO A 78 -29.66 14.45 17.46
C PRO A 78 -30.24 15.87 17.47
N ASN A 79 -29.68 16.78 16.66
CA ASN A 79 -30.17 18.16 16.55
C ASN A 79 -31.62 18.18 16.03
N PHE A 80 -31.90 17.38 15.00
CA PHE A 80 -33.27 17.21 14.49
C PHE A 80 -34.25 16.68 15.54
N LEU A 81 -33.86 15.66 16.32
CA LEU A 81 -34.72 15.14 17.39
C LEU A 81 -34.97 16.19 18.49
N ARG A 82 -33.93 16.94 18.85
CA ARG A 82 -34.02 18.00 19.87
C ARG A 82 -34.95 19.11 19.43
N ASP A 83 -34.87 19.54 18.17
CA ASP A 83 -35.72 20.61 17.65
C ASP A 83 -37.19 20.17 17.58
N ILE A 84 -37.47 18.92 17.20
CA ILE A 84 -38.85 18.38 17.29
C ILE A 84 -39.31 18.32 18.74
N ALA A 85 -38.46 17.86 19.67
CA ALA A 85 -38.80 17.76 21.09
C ALA A 85 -39.11 19.13 21.70
N GLN A 86 -38.32 20.15 21.39
CA GLN A 86 -38.51 21.53 21.84
C GLN A 86 -39.79 22.13 21.26
N ASN A 87 -40.01 22.00 19.95
CA ASN A 87 -41.22 22.49 19.28
C ASN A 87 -42.48 21.80 19.81
N ALA A 88 -42.43 20.48 20.03
CA ALA A 88 -43.53 19.73 20.60
C ALA A 88 -43.78 20.12 22.07
N SER A 89 -42.72 20.42 22.84
CA SER A 89 -42.81 20.94 24.22
C SER A 89 -43.39 22.34 24.29
N ALA A 90 -43.19 23.16 23.25
CA ALA A 90 -43.83 24.46 23.08
C ALA A 90 -45.32 24.39 22.68
N GLY A 91 -45.89 23.18 22.56
CA GLY A 91 -47.31 22.96 22.28
C GLY A 91 -47.63 22.72 20.80
N MET A 92 -46.63 22.63 19.91
CA MET A 92 -46.86 22.24 18.52
C MET A 92 -47.25 20.75 18.43
N THR A 93 -48.12 20.42 17.48
CA THR A 93 -48.33 19.02 17.09
C THR A 93 -47.08 18.45 16.40
N LEU A 94 -46.87 17.12 16.42
CA LEU A 94 -45.71 16.51 15.75
C LEU A 94 -45.57 16.91 14.26
N PRO A 95 -46.65 16.98 13.45
CA PRO A 95 -46.54 17.48 12.08
C PRO A 95 -46.07 18.95 12.01
N GLN A 96 -46.55 19.83 12.90
CA GLN A 96 -46.13 21.23 12.96
C GLN A 96 -44.68 21.38 13.42
N ALA A 97 -44.25 20.58 14.40
CA ALA A 97 -42.87 20.55 14.87
C ALA A 97 -41.91 20.10 13.75
N ILE A 98 -42.29 19.10 12.95
CA ILE A 98 -41.51 18.64 11.79
C ILE A 98 -41.50 19.68 10.67
N GLN A 99 -42.63 20.35 10.42
CA GLN A 99 -42.70 21.43 9.43
C GLN A 99 -41.75 22.57 9.81
N THR A 100 -41.78 23.03 11.06
CA THR A 100 -40.88 24.07 11.57
C THR A 100 -39.42 23.62 11.51
N SER A 101 -39.14 22.37 11.87
CA SER A 101 -37.77 21.83 11.79
C SER A 101 -37.30 21.72 10.34
N SER A 102 -38.19 21.47 9.36
CA SER A 102 -37.78 21.34 7.95
C SER A 102 -37.24 22.62 7.30
N ASP A 103 -37.51 23.78 7.91
CA ASP A 103 -36.97 25.07 7.48
C ASP A 103 -35.52 25.28 7.97
N SER A 104 -35.06 24.49 8.94
CA SER A 104 -33.69 24.49 9.46
C SER A 104 -32.73 23.67 8.59
N ASP A 105 -31.44 24.01 8.63
CA ASP A 105 -30.40 23.26 7.91
C ASP A 105 -29.72 22.18 8.79
N TYR A 106 -29.93 20.92 8.42
CA TYR A 106 -29.29 19.72 8.97
C TYR A 106 -28.36 19.02 7.96
N GLY A 107 -27.82 19.78 7.00
CA GLY A 107 -26.88 19.28 5.99
C GLY A 107 -27.42 18.11 5.17
N ALA A 108 -26.77 16.94 5.28
CA ALA A 108 -27.17 15.75 4.52
C ALA A 108 -28.56 15.21 4.91
N LEU A 109 -29.02 15.51 6.14
CA LEU A 109 -30.32 15.06 6.65
C LEU A 109 -31.49 15.92 6.12
N SER A 110 -31.26 17.20 5.79
CA SER A 110 -32.28 18.16 5.35
C SER A 110 -33.12 17.63 4.18
N LYS A 111 -32.49 16.96 3.21
CA LYS A 111 -33.18 16.35 2.06
C LYS A 111 -34.21 15.28 2.47
N TYR A 112 -33.93 14.53 3.53
CA TYR A 112 -34.81 13.48 4.02
C TYR A 112 -35.94 14.07 4.88
N ILE A 113 -35.64 15.07 5.69
CA ILE A 113 -36.62 15.81 6.50
C ILE A 113 -37.63 16.54 5.61
N ASN A 114 -37.16 17.20 4.55
CA ASN A 114 -38.05 17.85 3.57
C ASN A 114 -39.03 16.88 2.92
N LYS A 115 -38.61 15.64 2.62
CA LYS A 115 -39.52 14.60 2.11
C LYS A 115 -40.54 14.17 3.16
N LEU A 116 -40.12 14.05 4.41
CA LEU A 116 -41.02 13.75 5.53
C LEU A 116 -42.09 14.85 5.68
N ASN A 117 -41.69 16.12 5.65
CA ASN A 117 -42.59 17.26 5.68
C ASN A 117 -43.59 17.24 4.50
N ILE A 118 -43.13 16.98 3.27
CA ILE A 118 -44.01 16.87 2.10
C ILE A 118 -45.11 15.80 2.32
N TRP A 119 -44.77 14.61 2.85
CA TRP A 119 -45.78 13.58 3.11
C TRP A 119 -46.77 13.97 4.19
N LEU A 120 -46.32 14.65 5.25
CA LEU A 120 -47.18 15.13 6.32
C LEU A 120 -48.10 16.26 5.83
N SER A 121 -47.59 17.17 4.99
CA SER A 121 -48.36 18.24 4.34
C SER A 121 -49.47 17.70 3.43
N TRP A 122 -49.26 16.53 2.83
CA TRP A 122 -50.27 15.79 2.04
C TRP A 122 -51.16 14.90 2.89
N SER A 123 -51.33 15.23 4.16
CA SER A 123 -52.21 14.53 5.11
C SER A 123 -51.93 13.03 5.24
N THR A 124 -50.70 12.57 4.97
CA THR A 124 -50.32 11.18 5.25
C THR A 124 -50.24 11.00 6.77
N PRO A 125 -50.87 9.96 7.35
CA PRO A 125 -50.79 9.73 8.79
C PRO A 125 -49.33 9.62 9.27
N PHE A 126 -49.02 10.26 10.41
CA PHE A 126 -47.67 10.32 10.96
C PHE A 126 -46.95 8.96 11.01
N PRO A 127 -47.56 7.87 11.52
CA PRO A 127 -46.91 6.55 11.55
C PRO A 127 -46.43 6.09 10.17
N LYS A 128 -47.23 6.33 9.12
CA LYS A 128 -46.94 5.91 7.75
C LYS A 128 -45.89 6.81 7.10
N ALA A 129 -45.91 8.11 7.37
CA ALA A 129 -44.90 9.06 6.89
C ALA A 129 -43.53 8.79 7.55
N TRP A 130 -43.54 8.54 8.86
CA TRP A 130 -42.35 8.20 9.64
C TRP A 130 -41.72 6.89 9.19
N GLN A 131 -42.52 5.84 8.97
CA GLN A 131 -42.01 4.58 8.40
C GLN A 131 -41.35 4.76 7.03
N LYS A 132 -41.93 5.59 6.15
CA LYS A 132 -41.31 5.92 4.85
C LYS A 132 -40.00 6.68 5.01
N PHE A 133 -39.91 7.58 5.99
CA PHE A 133 -38.68 8.30 6.33
C PHE A 133 -37.60 7.33 6.83
N THR A 134 -37.95 6.41 7.72
CA THR A 134 -37.07 5.34 8.20
C THR A 134 -36.58 4.44 7.06
N ALA A 135 -37.43 4.15 6.07
CA ALA A 135 -37.08 3.36 4.90
C ALA A 135 -36.07 4.07 3.97
N LEU A 136 -36.00 5.40 3.98
CA LEU A 136 -34.97 6.14 3.23
C LEU A 136 -33.59 6.09 3.90
N LEU A 137 -33.56 5.98 5.22
CA LEU A 137 -32.34 6.01 6.05
C LEU A 137 -31.95 4.62 6.59
N THR A 138 -32.45 3.53 5.99
CA THR A 138 -32.27 2.16 6.49
C THR A 138 -30.81 1.71 6.60
N LYS A 139 -29.89 2.37 5.89
CA LYS A 139 -28.45 2.11 5.97
C LYS A 139 -27.84 2.49 7.33
N SER A 140 -28.47 3.41 8.07
CA SER A 140 -28.09 3.76 9.43
C SER A 140 -28.82 2.87 10.43
N GLU A 141 -28.06 2.07 11.17
CA GLU A 141 -28.61 1.26 12.27
C GLU A 141 -29.11 2.14 13.41
N LEU A 142 -28.37 3.21 13.73
CA LEU A 142 -28.68 4.17 14.79
C LEU A 142 -30.03 4.87 14.52
N ILE A 143 -30.17 5.51 13.34
CA ILE A 143 -31.39 6.25 12.98
C ILE A 143 -32.59 5.31 12.95
N ARG A 144 -32.42 4.11 12.37
CA ARG A 144 -33.49 3.11 12.29
C ARG A 144 -33.98 2.69 13.67
N ARG A 145 -33.08 2.44 14.62
CA ARG A 145 -33.44 2.05 15.99
C ARG A 145 -34.20 3.17 16.69
N ILE A 146 -33.72 4.40 16.61
CA ILE A 146 -34.36 5.56 17.23
C ILE A 146 -35.74 5.81 16.62
N ASN A 147 -35.84 5.79 15.29
CA ASN A 147 -37.12 5.95 14.59
C ASN A 147 -38.18 4.95 15.04
N ASN A 148 -37.78 3.70 15.26
CA ASN A 148 -38.69 2.67 15.74
C ASN A 148 -39.16 2.94 17.18
N ILE A 149 -38.28 3.44 18.05
CA ILE A 149 -38.66 3.84 19.43
C ILE A 149 -39.66 5.00 19.41
N VAL A 150 -39.44 6.01 18.54
CA VAL A 150 -40.37 7.13 18.36
C VAL A 150 -41.74 6.64 17.87
N LEU A 151 -41.75 5.72 16.90
CA LEU A 151 -42.98 5.16 16.37
C LEU A 151 -43.75 4.33 17.41
N GLU A 152 -43.05 3.52 18.20
CA GLU A 152 -43.63 2.71 19.27
C GLU A 152 -44.20 3.60 20.38
N SER A 153 -43.49 4.66 20.75
CA SER A 153 -43.95 5.65 21.74
C SER A 153 -45.21 6.38 21.27
N PHE A 154 -45.30 6.67 19.98
CA PHE A 154 -46.51 7.24 19.38
C PHE A 154 -47.70 6.26 19.42
N HIS A 155 -47.48 4.97 19.17
CA HIS A 155 -48.54 3.94 19.21
C HIS A 155 -49.04 3.64 20.63
N THR A 156 -48.14 3.64 21.60
CA THR A 156 -48.44 3.36 23.01
C THR A 156 -49.06 4.56 23.74
N GLY A 157 -49.10 5.74 23.11
CA GLY A 157 -49.70 6.95 23.68
C GLY A 157 -48.87 7.55 24.82
N GLY A 158 -47.57 7.20 24.91
CA GLY A 158 -46.65 7.82 25.86
C GLY A 158 -46.40 9.30 25.56
N ASP A 159 -45.85 10.05 26.52
CA ASP A 159 -45.48 11.45 26.30
C ASP A 159 -44.30 11.52 25.31
N ILE A 160 -44.63 11.63 24.03
CA ILE A 160 -43.69 11.69 22.92
C ILE A 160 -42.66 12.80 23.09
N LYS A 161 -42.98 13.87 23.81
CA LYS A 161 -42.07 14.99 24.07
C LYS A 161 -40.94 14.56 24.99
N VAL A 162 -41.28 13.89 26.09
CA VAL A 162 -40.31 13.35 27.06
C VAL A 162 -39.44 12.29 26.38
N THR A 163 -40.05 11.40 25.60
CA THR A 163 -39.30 10.37 24.86
C THR A 163 -38.34 10.99 23.85
N LEU A 164 -38.78 11.96 23.04
CA LEU A 164 -37.91 12.61 22.06
C LEU A 164 -36.76 13.37 22.72
N ASN A 165 -37.01 14.07 23.84
CA ASN A 165 -35.95 14.79 24.55
C ASN A 165 -34.92 13.83 25.15
N SER A 166 -35.37 12.76 25.82
CA SER A 166 -34.47 11.73 26.37
C SER A 166 -33.68 11.03 25.26
N LEU A 167 -34.30 10.73 24.11
CA LEU A 167 -33.61 10.16 22.96
C LEU A 167 -32.58 11.13 22.36
N ALA A 168 -32.90 12.43 22.29
CA ALA A 168 -31.95 13.42 21.79
C ALA A 168 -30.71 13.52 22.69
N GLU A 169 -30.91 13.53 24.01
CA GLU A 169 -29.82 13.50 25.00
C GLU A 169 -28.98 12.21 24.90
N ASP A 170 -29.64 11.05 24.88
CA ASP A 170 -28.97 9.75 24.74
C ASP A 170 -28.13 9.66 23.46
N VAL A 171 -28.69 10.10 22.33
CA VAL A 171 -28.00 10.04 21.04
C VAL A 171 -26.85 11.05 20.99
N THR A 172 -27.00 12.21 21.62
CA THR A 172 -25.91 13.19 21.75
C THR A 172 -24.76 12.60 22.57
N LEU A 173 -25.06 11.96 23.70
CA LEU A 173 -24.08 11.27 24.53
C LEU A 173 -23.41 10.11 23.79
N LEU A 174 -24.18 9.30 23.05
CA LEU A 174 -23.64 8.26 22.17
C LEU A 174 -22.67 8.84 21.13
N LYS A 175 -23.03 9.95 20.48
CA LYS A 175 -22.17 10.60 19.47
C LYS A 175 -20.90 11.20 20.09
N GLN A 176 -20.98 11.76 21.28
CA GLN A 176 -19.82 12.21 22.04
C GLN A 176 -18.87 11.04 22.34
N MET A 177 -19.39 9.93 22.88
CA MET A 177 -18.59 8.72 23.12
C MET A 177 -17.98 8.14 21.84
N GLU A 178 -18.73 8.09 20.73
CA GLU A 178 -18.19 7.69 19.42
C GLU A 178 -17.03 8.59 18.97
N SER A 179 -17.15 9.90 19.19
CA SER A 179 -16.12 10.88 18.82
C SER A 179 -14.84 10.73 19.67
N GLU A 180 -15.00 10.52 20.98
CA GLU A 180 -13.91 10.28 21.92
C GLU A 180 -13.18 8.97 21.56
N LYS A 181 -13.94 7.90 21.36
CA LYS A 181 -13.42 6.61 20.90
C LYS A 181 -12.65 6.77 19.59
N LYS A 182 -13.21 7.47 18.60
CA LYS A 182 -12.54 7.72 17.32
C LYS A 182 -11.22 8.48 17.50
N SER A 183 -11.14 9.43 18.43
CA SER A 183 -9.90 10.15 18.73
C SER A 183 -8.83 9.21 19.29
N VAL A 184 -9.19 8.38 20.27
CA VAL A 184 -8.27 7.38 20.86
C VAL A 184 -7.81 6.37 19.81
N MET A 185 -8.71 5.86 18.97
CA MET A 185 -8.36 4.90 17.92
C MET A 185 -7.47 5.53 16.84
N LYS A 186 -7.66 6.83 16.52
CA LYS A 186 -6.79 7.54 15.58
C LYS A 186 -5.34 7.58 16.07
N GLU A 187 -5.13 7.80 17.37
CA GLU A 187 -3.79 7.77 17.98
C GLU A 187 -3.15 6.38 17.84
N GLN A 188 -3.90 5.32 18.13
CA GLN A 188 -3.41 3.94 17.96
C GLN A 188 -3.04 3.61 16.50
N ILE A 189 -3.80 4.11 15.53
CA ILE A 189 -3.47 3.96 14.11
C ILE A 189 -2.13 4.62 13.81
N ILE A 190 -1.86 5.83 14.32
CA ILE A 190 -0.58 6.52 14.09
C ILE A 190 0.59 5.69 14.61
N ILE A 191 0.46 5.09 15.79
CA ILE A 191 1.48 4.20 16.36
C ILE A 191 1.72 2.98 15.44
N MET A 192 0.65 2.36 14.94
CA MET A 192 0.74 1.23 14.00
C MET A 192 1.52 1.61 12.72
N TYR A 193 1.24 2.78 12.16
CA TYR A 193 2.01 3.30 11.03
C TYR A 193 3.48 3.51 11.38
N ALA A 194 3.79 4.07 12.55
CA ALA A 194 5.17 4.26 12.98
C ALA A 194 5.93 2.93 13.05
N VAL A 195 5.34 1.88 13.64
CA VAL A 195 5.94 0.54 13.71
C VAL A 195 6.21 -0.03 12.31
N TYR A 196 5.24 0.11 11.39
CA TYR A 196 5.40 -0.31 10.01
C TYR A 196 6.58 0.41 9.31
N PHE A 197 6.69 1.72 9.47
CA PHE A 197 7.79 2.50 8.89
C PHE A 197 9.15 2.11 9.48
N VAL A 198 9.22 1.86 10.78
CA VAL A 198 10.44 1.36 11.43
C VAL A 198 10.82 0.00 10.86
N PHE A 199 9.85 -0.91 10.67
CA PHE A 199 10.09 -2.22 10.05
C PHE A 199 10.68 -2.08 8.64
N VAL A 200 10.09 -1.23 7.80
CA VAL A 200 10.62 -0.97 6.44
C VAL A 200 12.04 -0.38 6.51
N GLY A 201 12.30 0.53 7.44
CA GLY A 201 13.64 1.10 7.66
C GLY A 201 14.67 0.05 8.08
N VAL A 202 14.30 -0.87 8.98
CA VAL A 202 15.16 -1.98 9.41
C VAL A 202 15.47 -2.92 8.25
N ILE A 203 14.48 -3.27 7.42
CA ILE A 203 14.69 -4.10 6.22
C ILE A 203 15.67 -3.45 5.25
N ILE A 204 15.53 -2.14 4.99
CA ILE A 204 16.44 -1.39 4.12
C ILE A 204 17.86 -1.38 4.70
N GLY A 205 17.99 -1.11 6.00
CA GLY A 205 19.29 -1.13 6.68
C GLY A 205 19.95 -2.51 6.61
N LEU A 206 19.19 -3.57 6.86
CA LEU A 206 19.66 -4.94 6.79
C LEU A 206 20.10 -5.31 5.36
N PHE A 207 19.33 -4.92 4.33
CA PHE A 207 19.73 -5.13 2.94
C PHE A 207 21.05 -4.43 2.59
N LYS A 208 21.24 -3.18 3.04
CA LYS A 208 22.48 -2.42 2.79
C LYS A 208 23.71 -3.03 3.48
N ILE A 209 23.53 -3.70 4.63
CA ILE A 209 24.61 -4.40 5.33
C ILE A 209 24.87 -5.77 4.69
N LEU A 210 23.80 -6.48 4.28
CA LEU A 210 23.91 -7.82 3.72
C LEU A 210 24.54 -7.83 2.32
N ALA A 211 24.26 -6.82 1.49
CA ALA A 211 24.79 -6.71 0.14
C ALA A 211 26.33 -6.81 0.06
N PRO A 212 27.12 -6.02 0.81
CA PRO A 212 28.59 -6.14 0.79
C PRO A 212 29.10 -7.43 1.43
N ILE A 213 28.39 -8.01 2.42
CA ILE A 213 28.81 -9.27 3.05
C ILE A 213 28.72 -10.43 2.07
N LEU A 214 27.61 -10.54 1.34
CA LEU A 214 27.43 -11.56 0.30
C LEU A 214 28.43 -11.38 -0.84
N PHE A 215 28.77 -10.13 -1.17
CA PHE A 215 29.80 -9.83 -2.16
C PHE A 215 31.19 -10.32 -1.71
N ILE A 216 31.59 -10.03 -0.47
CA ILE A 216 32.88 -10.48 0.09
C ILE A 216 32.93 -12.01 0.22
N GLN A 217 31.81 -12.67 0.52
CA GLN A 217 31.71 -14.13 0.56
C GLN A 217 31.93 -14.77 -0.82
N LYS A 218 31.37 -14.17 -1.88
CA LYS A 218 31.62 -14.62 -3.26
C LYS A 218 33.08 -14.49 -3.68
N MET A 219 33.80 -13.49 -3.16
CA MET A 219 35.23 -13.29 -3.43
C MET A 219 36.16 -14.25 -2.64
N GLY A 220 35.63 -15.18 -1.83
CA GLY A 220 36.44 -16.19 -1.12
C GLY A 220 37.34 -15.65 0.00
N ILE A 221 37.26 -14.36 0.34
CA ILE A 221 38.12 -13.72 1.36
C ILE A 221 37.71 -14.11 2.80
N PHE A 222 36.49 -14.62 2.99
CA PHE A 222 35.96 -15.00 4.29
C PHE A 222 35.67 -16.52 4.33
N SER A 223 36.68 -17.34 4.62
CA SER A 223 36.55 -18.81 4.64
C SER A 223 35.85 -19.38 5.89
N GLY A 224 35.19 -18.55 6.70
CA GLY A 224 34.58 -18.96 7.97
C GLY A 224 33.09 -19.32 7.89
N ILE A 225 32.43 -19.02 6.77
CA ILE A 225 31.02 -19.35 6.53
C ILE A 225 30.93 -20.02 5.15
N SER A 226 31.71 -21.08 4.96
CA SER A 226 31.46 -22.00 3.86
C SER A 226 30.20 -22.80 4.21
N MET A 227 29.06 -22.37 3.66
CA MET A 227 27.83 -23.15 3.67
C MET A 227 28.08 -24.38 2.78
N GLN A 228 28.60 -25.43 3.40
CA GLN A 228 28.87 -26.71 2.76
C GLN A 228 27.55 -27.36 2.37
N ASN A 229 27.43 -27.68 1.09
CA ASN A 229 26.67 -28.81 0.55
C ASN A 229 25.14 -28.78 0.82
N ALA A 230 24.40 -28.09 -0.05
CA ALA A 230 23.14 -28.51 -0.69
C ALA A 230 22.29 -27.29 -1.05
N GLY A 231 22.23 -26.96 -2.35
CA GLY A 231 21.35 -25.93 -2.89
C GLY A 231 22.09 -24.65 -3.28
N GLU A 232 21.65 -24.09 -4.40
CA GLU A 232 22.08 -22.85 -5.06
C GLU A 232 22.75 -21.81 -4.17
N GLU A 233 23.82 -21.18 -4.67
CA GLU A 233 24.44 -20.01 -4.04
C GLU A 233 23.34 -18.98 -3.69
N LEU A 234 23.22 -18.63 -2.41
CA LEU A 234 22.25 -17.61 -1.97
C LEU A 234 22.60 -16.27 -2.62
N SER A 235 21.90 -15.96 -3.71
CA SER A 235 22.11 -14.75 -4.48
C SER A 235 21.50 -13.55 -3.76
N LEU A 236 22.04 -12.36 -4.06
CA LEU A 236 21.45 -11.09 -3.58
C LEU A 236 19.97 -10.95 -4.00
N GLU A 237 19.60 -11.57 -5.13
CA GLU A 237 18.22 -11.58 -5.64
C GLU A 237 17.27 -12.39 -4.75
N TYR A 238 17.73 -13.51 -4.17
CA TYR A 238 16.93 -14.27 -3.22
C TYR A 238 16.53 -13.41 -2.00
N PHE A 239 17.50 -12.72 -1.40
CA PHE A 239 17.21 -11.85 -0.26
C PHE A 239 16.37 -10.64 -0.64
N LYS A 240 16.59 -10.05 -1.82
CA LYS A 240 15.75 -8.97 -2.35
C LYS A 240 14.29 -9.41 -2.47
N ASN A 241 14.03 -10.61 -3.01
CA ASN A 241 12.69 -11.19 -3.09
C ASN A 241 12.10 -11.50 -1.72
N LEU A 242 12.88 -12.11 -0.83
CA LEU A 242 12.45 -12.46 0.52
C LEU A 242 12.00 -11.23 1.30
N PHE A 243 12.83 -10.19 1.33
CA PHE A 243 12.50 -8.93 1.99
C PHE A 243 11.31 -8.23 1.35
N PHE A 244 11.16 -8.32 0.02
CA PHE A 244 10.00 -7.75 -0.66
C PHE A 244 8.70 -8.47 -0.27
N MET A 245 8.70 -9.81 -0.21
CA MET A 245 7.55 -10.59 0.25
C MET A 245 7.21 -10.27 1.71
N MET A 246 8.21 -10.14 2.58
CA MET A 246 8.01 -9.75 3.98
C MET A 246 7.33 -8.38 4.10
N VAL A 247 7.77 -7.39 3.33
CA VAL A 247 7.14 -6.06 3.31
C VAL A 247 5.69 -6.13 2.82
N ILE A 248 5.41 -6.94 1.79
CA ILE A 248 4.04 -7.12 1.29
C ILE A 248 3.14 -7.74 2.37
N VAL A 249 3.59 -8.85 2.97
CA VAL A 249 2.83 -9.56 4.01
C VAL A 249 2.58 -8.62 5.19
N GLU A 250 3.61 -7.92 5.65
CA GLU A 250 3.49 -6.97 6.77
C GLU A 250 2.53 -5.82 6.45
N SER A 251 2.59 -5.26 5.23
CA SER A 251 1.68 -4.18 4.80
C SER A 251 0.20 -4.63 4.80
N ILE A 252 -0.06 -5.87 4.42
CA ILE A 252 -1.41 -6.44 4.41
C ILE A 252 -1.88 -6.69 5.85
N CYS A 253 -1.06 -7.36 6.68
CA CYS A 253 -1.39 -7.66 8.06
C CYS A 253 -1.59 -6.39 8.89
N ALA A 254 -0.60 -5.50 8.91
CA ALA A 254 -0.65 -4.24 9.66
C ALA A 254 -1.79 -3.34 9.17
N GLY A 255 -2.07 -3.30 7.86
CA GLY A 255 -3.17 -2.52 7.30
C GLY A 255 -4.55 -3.06 7.71
N ILE A 256 -4.76 -4.38 7.71
CA ILE A 256 -6.01 -4.99 8.18
C ILE A 256 -6.22 -4.72 9.67
N ILE A 257 -5.18 -4.92 10.48
CA ILE A 257 -5.21 -4.68 11.93
C ILE A 257 -5.53 -3.20 12.21
N ALA A 258 -4.88 -2.26 11.51
CA ALA A 258 -5.14 -0.83 11.65
C ALA A 258 -6.62 -0.47 11.38
N GLY A 259 -7.24 -1.10 10.38
CA GLY A 259 -8.66 -0.88 10.11
C GLY A 259 -9.61 -1.52 11.11
N GLN A 260 -9.27 -2.72 11.60
CA GLN A 260 -10.05 -3.38 12.65
C GLN A 260 -10.05 -2.54 13.94
N ILE A 261 -8.92 -1.96 14.31
CA ILE A 261 -8.81 -1.03 15.44
C ILE A 261 -9.62 0.25 15.16
N SER A 262 -9.57 0.78 13.94
CA SER A 262 -10.23 2.05 13.60
C SER A 262 -11.76 2.00 13.58
N GLU A 263 -12.35 0.99 12.93
CA GLU A 263 -13.79 0.98 12.60
C GLU A 263 -14.48 -0.33 13.02
N GLU A 264 -13.80 -1.18 13.80
CA GLU A 264 -14.28 -2.50 14.26
C GLU A 264 -14.65 -3.47 13.13
N LYS A 265 -14.26 -3.14 11.90
CA LYS A 265 -14.59 -3.87 10.68
C LYS A 265 -13.32 -4.13 9.88
N LEU A 266 -13.12 -5.39 9.49
CA LEU A 266 -11.99 -5.78 8.63
C LEU A 266 -12.00 -5.04 7.29
N ILE A 267 -13.19 -4.72 6.75
CA ILE A 267 -13.32 -4.02 5.47
C ILE A 267 -12.71 -2.60 5.51
N ALA A 268 -12.64 -1.99 6.69
CA ALA A 268 -12.04 -0.67 6.86
C ALA A 268 -10.52 -0.71 6.75
N GLY A 269 -9.90 -1.89 6.94
CA GLY A 269 -8.45 -2.08 6.84
C GLY A 269 -7.90 -1.92 5.44
N PHE A 270 -8.71 -2.14 4.41
CA PHE A 270 -8.24 -2.04 3.04
C PHE A 270 -7.68 -0.65 2.69
N LYS A 271 -8.22 0.44 3.26
CA LYS A 271 -7.67 1.79 3.04
C LYS A 271 -6.24 1.89 3.58
N HIS A 272 -5.97 1.26 4.71
CA HIS A 272 -4.66 1.25 5.34
C HIS A 272 -3.69 0.31 4.62
N VAL A 273 -4.16 -0.87 4.20
CA VAL A 273 -3.39 -1.83 3.37
C VAL A 273 -2.88 -1.14 2.10
N ILE A 274 -3.75 -0.43 1.37
CA ILE A 274 -3.35 0.25 0.13
C ILE A 274 -2.27 1.29 0.40
N ILE A 275 -2.42 2.09 1.46
CA ILE A 275 -1.44 3.13 1.81
C ILE A 275 -0.10 2.49 2.20
N MET A 276 -0.10 1.54 3.13
CA MET A 276 1.12 0.87 3.59
C MET A 276 1.81 0.14 2.44
N LEU A 277 1.08 -0.65 1.66
CA LEU A 277 1.65 -1.42 0.55
C LEU A 277 2.22 -0.52 -0.55
N SER A 278 1.55 0.59 -0.87
CA SER A 278 2.07 1.57 -1.85
C SER A 278 3.39 2.20 -1.37
N VAL A 279 3.44 2.58 -0.08
CA VAL A 279 4.64 3.16 0.53
C VAL A 279 5.76 2.13 0.62
N GLY A 280 5.46 0.89 1.02
CA GLY A 280 6.43 -0.20 1.10
C GLY A 280 7.06 -0.49 -0.27
N VAL A 281 6.24 -0.63 -1.31
CA VAL A 281 6.72 -0.82 -2.70
C VAL A 281 7.56 0.37 -3.17
N PHE A 282 7.11 1.60 -2.89
CA PHE A 282 7.87 2.81 -3.25
C PHE A 282 9.24 2.86 -2.56
N CYS A 283 9.30 2.63 -1.24
CA CYS A 283 10.55 2.58 -0.50
C CYS A 283 11.47 1.48 -1.05
N PHE A 284 10.94 0.30 -1.36
CA PHE A 284 11.73 -0.77 -1.95
C PHE A 284 12.29 -0.38 -3.33
N PHE A 285 11.48 0.25 -4.17
CA PHE A 285 11.90 0.76 -5.48
C PHE A 285 13.00 1.82 -5.37
N VAL A 286 12.91 2.75 -4.42
CA VAL A 286 13.91 3.82 -4.29
C VAL A 286 15.23 3.33 -3.68
N PHE A 287 15.19 2.47 -2.66
CA PHE A 287 16.39 2.14 -1.87
C PHE A 287 17.11 0.86 -2.30
N ILE A 288 16.36 -0.12 -2.84
CA ILE A 288 16.85 -1.49 -3.12
C ILE A 288 17.00 -1.75 -4.63
N PHE A 289 16.23 -1.04 -5.48
CA PHE A 289 16.37 -1.14 -6.94
C PHE A 289 17.41 -0.24 -7.63
N PRO A 290 18.13 0.74 -7.03
CA PRO A 290 19.15 1.43 -7.80
C PRO A 290 20.19 0.41 -8.27
N SER A 291 20.28 0.27 -9.59
CA SER A 291 21.22 -0.56 -10.32
C SER A 291 22.64 -0.14 -9.95
N SER A 292 23.48 -1.11 -9.64
CA SER A 292 24.91 -0.89 -9.55
C SER A 292 25.60 -1.94 -10.40
N LEU A 293 26.19 -1.51 -11.50
CA LEU A 293 27.28 -2.25 -12.14
C LEU A 293 28.36 -2.54 -11.07
N SER A 294 28.79 -3.79 -10.97
CA SER A 294 29.90 -4.22 -10.12
C SER A 294 31.02 -4.82 -10.97
N LEU A 295 32.20 -4.20 -10.91
CA LEU A 295 33.43 -4.57 -11.62
C LEU A 295 34.49 -5.02 -10.62
N ASP A 296 34.80 -6.31 -10.63
CA ASP A 296 35.93 -6.88 -9.94
C ASP A 296 37.06 -7.14 -10.92
N ALA A 297 38.25 -6.60 -10.65
CA ALA A 297 39.40 -6.82 -11.52
C ALA A 297 40.67 -6.98 -10.69
N THR A 298 41.29 -8.14 -10.84
CA THR A 298 42.51 -8.57 -10.15
C THR A 298 43.68 -8.65 -11.12
N ILE A 299 44.87 -8.37 -10.62
CA ILE A 299 46.12 -8.40 -11.40
C ILE A 299 47.09 -9.36 -10.73
N TYR A 300 47.59 -10.34 -11.47
CA TYR A 300 48.55 -11.32 -10.99
C TYR A 300 49.68 -11.51 -12.03
N PRO A 301 50.97 -11.43 -11.63
CA PRO A 301 51.51 -11.05 -10.32
C PRO A 301 51.53 -9.53 -10.09
N SER A 302 51.42 -9.08 -8.83
CA SER A 302 51.49 -7.65 -8.46
C SER A 302 52.92 -7.08 -8.42
N THR A 303 53.92 -7.96 -8.47
CA THR A 303 55.35 -7.65 -8.52
C THR A 303 55.99 -8.46 -9.64
N VAL A 304 56.57 -7.79 -10.63
CA VAL A 304 57.08 -8.43 -11.86
C VAL A 304 58.44 -7.88 -12.24
N VAL A 305 59.27 -8.71 -12.87
CA VAL A 305 60.55 -8.27 -13.47
C VAL A 305 60.25 -7.66 -14.83
N GLY A 306 60.99 -6.61 -15.22
CA GLY A 306 60.78 -5.93 -16.51
C GLY A 306 60.81 -6.91 -17.68
N GLY A 307 59.72 -6.98 -18.44
CA GLY A 307 59.54 -7.92 -19.58
C GLY A 307 58.70 -9.16 -19.30
N ASP A 308 58.28 -9.40 -18.05
CA ASP A 308 57.40 -10.53 -17.71
C ASP A 308 55.93 -10.30 -18.12
N LYS A 309 55.19 -11.40 -18.27
CA LYS A 309 53.76 -11.40 -18.56
C LYS A 309 52.96 -11.15 -17.28
N ILE A 310 52.06 -10.16 -17.32
CA ILE A 310 51.07 -9.87 -16.28
C ILE A 310 49.71 -10.33 -16.79
N ILE A 311 48.98 -11.09 -15.98
CA ILE A 311 47.61 -11.53 -16.27
C ILE A 311 46.65 -10.61 -15.51
N ILE A 312 45.72 -10.01 -16.25
CA ILE A 312 44.61 -9.21 -15.72
C ILE A 312 43.35 -10.04 -15.86
N ASN A 313 42.76 -10.44 -14.73
CA ASN A 313 41.51 -11.19 -14.68
C ASN A 313 40.46 -10.34 -13.98
N GLY A 314 39.31 -10.15 -14.61
CA GLY A 314 38.20 -9.49 -13.95
C GLY A 314 36.86 -10.08 -14.33
N GLN A 315 35.91 -9.85 -13.43
CA GLN A 315 34.51 -10.21 -13.58
C GLN A 315 33.69 -8.92 -13.51
N ALA A 316 32.74 -8.72 -14.42
CA ALA A 316 31.75 -7.67 -14.28
C ALA A 316 30.34 -8.24 -14.31
N TYR A 317 29.57 -7.84 -13.32
CA TYR A 317 28.18 -8.21 -13.17
C TYR A 317 27.31 -6.95 -13.22
N TYR A 318 26.21 -7.05 -13.97
CA TYR A 318 25.14 -6.06 -13.95
C TYR A 318 23.90 -6.76 -13.43
N GLU A 319 23.37 -6.32 -12.29
CA GLU A 319 22.20 -6.94 -11.66
C GLU A 319 22.37 -8.45 -11.39
N SER A 320 23.59 -8.90 -11.06
CA SER A 320 23.96 -10.32 -10.86
C SER A 320 23.88 -11.21 -12.11
N ALA A 321 23.56 -10.65 -13.28
CA ALA A 321 23.81 -11.29 -14.56
C ALA A 321 25.24 -10.94 -15.02
N PRO A 322 25.95 -11.87 -15.68
CA PRO A 322 27.20 -11.52 -16.33
C PRO A 322 26.96 -10.35 -17.28
N ALA A 323 27.77 -9.30 -17.17
CA ALA A 323 27.71 -8.15 -18.07
C ALA A 323 28.33 -8.52 -19.43
N SER A 324 27.79 -9.58 -20.04
CA SER A 324 28.20 -10.13 -21.32
C SER A 324 28.12 -9.04 -22.39
N GLY A 325 29.22 -8.84 -23.11
CA GLY A 325 29.35 -7.77 -24.10
C GLY A 325 29.64 -6.38 -23.54
N ALA A 326 29.84 -6.21 -22.23
CA ALA A 326 30.33 -4.96 -21.67
C ALA A 326 31.73 -4.61 -22.21
N THR A 327 31.98 -3.32 -22.42
CA THR A 327 33.25 -2.85 -22.94
C THR A 327 34.19 -2.57 -21.78
N VAL A 328 35.26 -3.37 -21.66
CA VAL A 328 36.34 -3.13 -20.70
C VAL A 328 37.44 -2.33 -21.40
N THR A 329 37.75 -1.15 -20.87
CA THR A 329 38.88 -0.33 -21.29
C THR A 329 39.98 -0.45 -20.26
N ILE A 330 41.11 -1.05 -20.65
CA ILE A 330 42.32 -1.16 -19.84
C ILE A 330 43.33 -0.14 -20.35
N ILE A 331 43.80 0.74 -19.47
CA ILE A 331 44.90 1.67 -19.76
C ILE A 331 46.18 1.07 -19.19
N THR A 332 47.06 0.63 -20.09
CA THR A 332 48.37 0.03 -19.81
C THR A 332 49.33 1.06 -19.19
N PRO A 333 50.34 0.65 -18.40
CA PRO A 333 51.42 1.51 -17.89
C PRO A 333 52.09 2.41 -18.93
N GLN A 334 52.10 1.99 -20.19
CA GLN A 334 52.69 2.70 -21.34
C GLN A 334 51.69 3.67 -22.03
N LYS A 335 50.52 3.92 -21.41
CA LYS A 335 49.39 4.72 -21.94
C LYS A 335 48.69 4.13 -23.18
N GLU A 336 48.90 2.85 -23.47
CA GLU A 336 48.12 2.16 -24.49
C GLU A 336 46.71 1.87 -23.98
N ILE A 337 45.70 2.08 -24.83
CA ILE A 337 44.29 1.82 -24.54
C ILE A 337 43.93 0.48 -25.17
N LEU A 338 43.61 -0.50 -24.33
CA LEU A 338 43.20 -1.83 -24.74
C LEU A 338 41.71 -2.01 -24.47
N THR A 339 40.92 -2.17 -25.52
CA THR A 339 39.49 -2.46 -25.42
C THR A 339 39.25 -3.96 -25.49
N LEU A 340 38.39 -4.48 -24.62
CA LEU A 340 37.97 -5.87 -24.54
C LEU A 340 36.46 -5.95 -24.38
N PHE A 341 35.90 -7.10 -24.75
CA PHE A 341 34.53 -7.46 -24.45
C PHE A 341 34.52 -8.53 -23.36
N ILE A 342 33.57 -8.42 -22.44
CA ILE A 342 33.34 -9.42 -21.40
C ILE A 342 32.63 -10.63 -22.00
N ASP A 343 33.10 -11.84 -21.68
CA ASP A 343 32.55 -13.10 -22.17
C ASP A 343 31.14 -13.37 -21.60
N ASN A 344 30.44 -14.37 -22.12
CA ASN A 344 29.08 -14.75 -21.74
C ASN A 344 28.92 -15.14 -20.26
N ILE A 345 30.02 -15.42 -19.56
CA ILE A 345 30.08 -15.78 -18.14
C ILE A 345 30.46 -14.57 -17.26
N GLY A 346 30.68 -13.39 -17.85
CA GLY A 346 30.97 -12.17 -17.11
C GLY A 346 32.47 -11.96 -16.84
N GLU A 347 33.32 -12.82 -17.38
CA GLU A 347 34.77 -12.79 -17.22
C GLU A 347 35.50 -12.10 -18.38
N PHE A 348 36.61 -11.45 -18.07
CA PHE A 348 37.62 -11.03 -19.04
C PHE A 348 39.01 -11.39 -18.52
N GLU A 349 39.83 -11.96 -19.39
CA GLU A 349 41.25 -12.23 -19.15
C GLU A 349 42.07 -11.52 -20.22
N ARG A 350 43.12 -10.81 -19.81
CA ARG A 350 44.12 -10.29 -20.75
C ARG A 350 45.52 -10.34 -20.18
N THR A 351 46.44 -10.85 -20.98
CA THR A 351 47.87 -10.78 -20.70
C THR A 351 48.47 -9.50 -21.28
N ILE A 352 49.17 -8.72 -20.45
CA ILE A 352 49.99 -7.57 -20.87
C ILE A 352 51.46 -7.82 -20.51
N VAL A 353 52.39 -7.16 -21.19
CA VAL A 353 53.83 -7.26 -20.89
C VAL A 353 54.24 -6.11 -19.97
N ALA A 354 54.99 -6.42 -18.91
CA ALA A 354 55.46 -5.42 -17.96
C ALA A 354 56.48 -4.44 -18.58
N PRO A 355 56.42 -3.14 -18.27
CA PRO A 355 57.43 -2.17 -18.71
C PRO A 355 58.85 -2.59 -18.29
N THR A 356 59.84 -2.36 -19.14
CA THR A 356 61.25 -2.71 -18.87
C THR A 356 61.91 -1.78 -17.84
N GLN A 357 61.32 -0.61 -17.57
CA GLN A 357 61.83 0.35 -16.58
C GLN A 357 61.24 0.07 -15.20
N LYS A 358 62.11 0.01 -14.18
CA LYS A 358 61.73 -0.17 -12.77
C LYS A 358 60.87 0.99 -12.29
N GLY A 359 59.77 0.70 -11.60
CA GLY A 359 58.86 1.71 -11.10
C GLY A 359 57.47 1.17 -10.75
N SER A 360 56.68 1.99 -10.06
CA SER A 360 55.28 1.71 -9.77
C SER A 360 54.41 2.28 -10.89
N TYR A 361 53.61 1.42 -11.53
CA TYR A 361 52.72 1.81 -12.62
C TYR A 361 51.26 1.57 -12.25
N LYS A 362 50.38 2.49 -12.64
CA LYS A 362 48.93 2.39 -12.42
C LYS A 362 48.26 1.81 -13.67
N ILE A 363 47.41 0.82 -13.47
CA ILE A 363 46.54 0.24 -14.48
C ILE A 363 45.12 0.69 -14.15
N ILE A 364 44.49 1.41 -15.08
CA ILE A 364 43.11 1.88 -14.94
C ILE A 364 42.24 0.95 -15.77
N MET A 365 41.23 0.37 -15.13
CA MET A 365 40.25 -0.52 -15.76
C MET A 365 38.89 0.14 -15.64
N SER A 366 38.26 0.46 -16.76
CA SER A 366 36.90 0.99 -16.80
C SER A 366 35.99 0.00 -17.52
N VAL A 367 34.85 -0.34 -16.92
CA VAL A 367 33.79 -1.10 -17.59
C VAL A 367 32.60 -0.22 -17.84
N GLU A 368 32.13 -0.26 -19.08
CA GLU A 368 30.97 0.47 -19.55
C GLU A 368 29.93 -0.54 -20.05
N TYR A 369 28.74 -0.51 -19.43
CA TYR A 369 27.63 -1.37 -19.76
C TYR A 369 26.31 -0.64 -19.50
N LYS A 370 25.44 -0.58 -20.52
CA LYS A 370 24.11 0.04 -20.47
C LYS A 370 24.10 1.43 -19.79
N ASP A 371 24.97 2.33 -20.26
CA ASP A 371 25.13 3.72 -19.79
C ASP A 371 25.66 3.91 -18.35
N GLU A 372 26.02 2.83 -17.64
CA GLU A 372 26.77 2.89 -16.39
C GLU A 372 28.27 2.63 -16.64
N LYS A 373 29.12 3.49 -16.05
CA LYS A 373 30.57 3.37 -16.11
C LYS A 373 31.15 3.19 -14.72
N GLN A 374 31.86 2.09 -14.48
CA GLN A 374 32.59 1.86 -13.25
C GLN A 374 34.09 1.78 -13.56
N THR A 375 34.93 2.38 -12.71
CA THR A 375 36.38 2.40 -12.91
C THR A 375 37.09 1.92 -11.66
N THR A 376 37.99 0.96 -11.84
CA THR A 376 38.87 0.41 -10.81
C THR A 376 40.32 0.72 -11.18
N VAL A 377 41.12 1.12 -10.20
CA VAL A 377 42.55 1.43 -10.39
C VAL A 377 43.38 0.44 -9.60
N SER A 378 44.24 -0.30 -10.28
CA SER A 378 45.15 -1.27 -9.69
C SER A 378 46.59 -0.82 -9.92
N THR A 379 47.49 -1.06 -8.96
CA THR A 379 48.90 -0.65 -9.05
C THR A 379 49.79 -1.87 -9.16
N ILE A 380 50.75 -1.84 -10.08
CA ILE A 380 51.80 -2.86 -10.23
C ILE A 380 53.17 -2.27 -9.89
N ASN A 381 54.05 -3.08 -9.32
CA ASN A 381 55.44 -2.71 -9.06
C ASN A 381 56.38 -3.53 -9.94
N VAL A 382 57.20 -2.85 -10.74
CA VAL A 382 58.24 -3.47 -11.57
C VAL A 382 59.59 -3.36 -10.86
N ILE A 383 60.20 -4.51 -10.54
CA ILE A 383 61.48 -4.62 -9.80
C ILE A 383 62.67 -4.80 -10.74
#